data_AF-A0A6J6KN85-F1
#
_entry.id   AF-A0A6J6KN85-F1
#
_cell.length_a   1.000
_cell.length_b   1.000
_cell.length_c   1.000
_cell.angle_alpha   90.00
_cell.angle_beta   90.00
_cell.angle_gamma   90.00
#
_symmetry.space_group_name_H-M   'P 1'
#
loop_
_entity.id
_entity.type
_entity.pdbx_description
1 polymer ?
#
loop_
_entity_poly.entity_id
_entity_poly.type
_entity_poly.pdbx_seq_one_letter_code
_entity_poly.pdbx_strand_id
1 'polypeptide(L)' 'MGITLLHVTFRQYVSPSIARQVLQGYDRRYDRLVDWVTETEGSFRDDRLGEVSIADLLILPVSESADMWRSETE' A
#
# COMPACT_ATOMS: atom_id res chain seq x y z
N MET A 1 0.83 32.20 -3.37
CA MET A 1 0.45 30.99 -4.12
C MET A 1 -0.57 30.23 -3.28
N GLY A 2 -1.79 30.06 -3.81
CA GLY A 2 -2.88 29.40 -3.08
C GLY A 2 -2.83 27.89 -3.28
N ILE A 3 -2.93 27.13 -2.20
CA ILE A 3 -3.06 25.68 -2.24
C ILE A 3 -4.57 25.40 -2.36
N THR A 4 -4.99 24.65 -3.38
CA THR A 4 -6.38 24.19 -3.49
C THR A 4 -6.51 22.83 -2.81
N LEU A 5 -7.35 22.75 -1.79
CA LEU A 5 -7.71 21.49 -1.15
C LEU A 5 -8.76 20.78 -2.01
N LEU A 6 -8.43 19.57 -2.45
CA LEU A 6 -9.36 18.69 -3.15
C LEU A 6 -9.74 17.54 -2.20
N HIS A 7 -11.02 17.41 -1.88
CA HIS A 7 -11.51 16.26 -1.12
C HIS A 7 -11.76 15.10 -2.09
N VAL A 8 -10.93 14.05 -2.00
CA VAL A 8 -11.04 12.86 -2.84
C VAL A 8 -11.46 11.68 -1.97
N THR A 9 -12.57 11.04 -2.32
CA THR A 9 -12.96 9.78 -1.70
C THR A 9 -12.26 8.65 -2.43
N PHE A 10 -11.26 8.04 -1.80
CA PHE A 10 -10.66 6.83 -2.31
C PHE A 10 -11.64 5.68 -2.20
N ARG A 11 -11.71 4.82 -3.23
CA ARG A 11 -12.34 3.51 -3.06
C ARG A 11 -11.59 2.78 -1.95
N GLN A 12 -12.32 2.27 -0.99
CA GLN A 12 -11.74 1.63 0.18
C GLN A 12 -10.84 0.46 -0.25
N TYR A 13 -11.33 -0.41 -1.13
CA TYR A 13 -10.57 -1.53 -1.69
C TYR A 13 -10.58 -1.48 -3.21
N VAL A 14 -9.47 -1.88 -3.81
CA VAL A 14 -9.30 -1.99 -5.27
C VAL A 14 -8.67 -3.34 -5.59
N SER A 15 -8.84 -3.83 -6.81
CA SER A 15 -8.17 -5.08 -7.22
C SER A 15 -6.65 -4.96 -7.03
N PRO A 16 -5.95 -6.05 -6.64
CA PRO A 16 -4.50 -6.04 -6.43
C PRO A 16 -3.71 -5.40 -7.57
N SER A 17 -4.10 -5.71 -8.82
CA SER A 17 -3.47 -5.15 -10.02
C SER A 17 -3.61 -3.62 -10.14
N ILE A 18 -4.74 -3.05 -9.67
CA ILE A 18 -4.97 -1.60 -9.66
C ILE A 18 -4.15 -0.97 -8.52
N ALA A 19 -4.18 -1.54 -7.32
CA ALA A 19 -3.37 -1.06 -6.20
C ALA A 19 -1.88 -1.02 -6.55
N ARG A 20 -1.38 -2.08 -7.19
CA ARG A 20 -0.02 -2.16 -7.71
C ARG A 20 0.31 -1.04 -8.69
N GLN A 21 -0.53 -0.80 -9.69
CA GLN A 21 -0.29 0.28 -10.66
C GLN A 21 -0.25 1.66 -9.98
N VAL A 22 -1.17 1.92 -9.05
CA VAL A 22 -1.22 3.17 -8.30
C VAL A 22 0.05 3.35 -7.46
N LEU A 23 0.47 2.33 -6.72
CA LEU A 23 1.68 2.37 -5.88
C LEU A 23 2.99 2.41 -6.68
N GLN A 24 3.01 1.84 -7.89
CA GLN A 24 4.16 1.96 -8.79
C GLN A 24 4.27 3.38 -9.36
N GLY A 25 3.14 3.99 -9.74
CA GLY A 25 3.09 5.37 -10.20
C GLY A 25 3.36 6.40 -9.10
N TYR A 26 3.07 6.04 -7.85
CA TYR A 26 3.26 6.92 -6.69
C TYR A 26 4.60 6.65 -5.99
N ASP A 27 5.60 7.48 -6.30
CA ASP A 27 6.91 7.50 -5.59
C ASP A 27 7.61 6.14 -5.46
N ARG A 28 7.42 5.25 -6.46
CA ARG A 28 7.93 3.85 -6.46
C ARG A 28 7.60 3.10 -5.17
N ARG A 29 6.46 3.42 -4.57
CA ARG A 29 6.08 2.95 -3.25
C ARG A 29 5.80 1.45 -3.22
N TYR A 30 5.34 0.90 -4.34
CA TYR A 30 5.20 -0.54 -4.51
C TYR A 30 6.52 -1.29 -4.29
N ASP A 31 7.61 -0.83 -4.92
CA ASP A 31 8.93 -1.49 -4.85
C ASP A 31 9.45 -1.50 -3.40
N ARG A 32 9.36 -0.35 -2.71
CA ARG A 32 9.75 -0.24 -1.30
C ARG A 32 8.92 -1.13 -0.38
N LEU A 33 7.63 -1.26 -0.65
CA LEU A 33 6.76 -2.13 0.13
C LEU A 33 7.12 -3.60 -0.07
N VAL A 34 7.33 -4.02 -1.32
CA VAL A 34 7.76 -5.39 -1.65
C VAL A 34 9.11 -5.71 -1.00
N ASP A 35 10.07 -4.80 -1.09
CA ASP A 35 11.39 -4.94 -0.47
C ASP A 35 11.28 -5.14 1.04
N TRP A 36 10.55 -4.25 1.73
CA TRP A 36 10.36 -4.34 3.17
C TRP A 36 9.64 -5.61 3.62
N VAL A 37 8.56 -5.97 2.92
CA VAL A 37 7.79 -7.19 3.24
C VAL A 37 8.59 -8.44 2.93
N THR A 38 9.37 -8.45 1.85
CA THR A 38 10.24 -9.60 1.52
C THR A 38 11.39 -9.73 2.53
N GLU A 39 11.93 -8.62 3.03
CA GLU A 39 12.95 -8.62 4.07
C GLU A 39 12.40 -9.14 5.42
N THR A 40 11.16 -8.78 5.77
CA THR A 40 10.54 -9.15 7.06
C THR A 40 9.85 -10.51 7.05
N GLU A 41 9.02 -10.79 6.04
CA GLU A 41 8.16 -11.97 5.95
C GLU A 41 8.66 -13.01 4.92
N GLY A 42 9.72 -12.72 4.17
CA GLY A 42 10.32 -13.62 3.18
C GLY A 42 9.55 -13.75 1.86
N SER A 43 8.28 -13.35 1.81
CA SER A 43 7.48 -13.36 0.58
C SER A 43 6.42 -12.26 0.54
N PHE A 44 6.23 -11.65 -0.62
CA PHE A 44 5.19 -10.66 -0.83
C PHE A 44 3.93 -11.29 -1.43
N ARG A 45 2.80 -11.18 -0.72
CA ARG A 45 1.48 -11.63 -1.19
C ARG A 45 0.77 -10.47 -1.89
N ASP A 46 0.68 -10.52 -3.23
CA ASP A 46 0.02 -9.48 -4.04
C ASP A 46 -1.49 -9.44 -3.76
N ASP A 47 -2.14 -10.59 -3.50
CA ASP A 47 -3.57 -10.67 -3.18
C ASP A 47 -3.98 -9.79 -1.98
N ARG A 48 -3.07 -9.63 -1.00
CA ARG A 48 -3.28 -8.75 0.17
C ARG A 48 -3.46 -7.28 -0.21
N LEU A 49 -2.96 -6.83 -1.35
CA LEU A 49 -3.20 -5.45 -1.83
C LEU A 49 -4.68 -5.16 -2.06
N GLY A 50 -5.49 -6.19 -2.33
CA GLY A 50 -6.94 -6.04 -2.45
C GLY A 50 -7.69 -6.07 -1.13
N GLU A 51 -7.03 -6.48 -0.05
CA GLU A 51 -7.59 -6.57 1.30
C GLU A 51 -7.21 -5.35 2.16
N VAL A 52 -6.17 -4.62 1.77
CA VAL A 52 -5.72 -3.39 2.45
C VAL A 52 -6.34 -2.16 1.78
N SER A 53 -6.66 -1.15 2.58
CA SER A 53 -7.17 0.12 2.08
C SER A 53 -6.14 0.83 1.21
N ILE A 54 -6.53 1.28 0.02
CA ILE A 54 -5.62 2.05 -0.85
C ILE A 54 -5.18 3.37 -0.19
N ALA A 55 -6.01 3.93 0.70
CA ALA A 55 -5.68 5.13 1.44
C ALA A 55 -4.54 4.83 2.42
N ASP A 56 -4.61 3.74 3.19
CA ASP A 56 -3.56 3.34 4.12
C ASP A 56 -2.26 3.04 3.36
N LEU A 57 -2.36 2.36 2.21
CA LEU A 57 -1.23 2.09 1.34
C LEU A 57 -0.57 3.35 0.77
N LEU A 58 -1.24 4.50 0.69
CA LEU A 58 -0.69 5.74 0.14
C LEU A 58 -0.30 6.76 1.22
N ILE A 59 -1.01 6.76 2.35
CA ILE A 59 -0.93 7.78 3.40
C ILE A 59 0.02 7.35 4.52
N LEU A 60 -0.03 6.09 4.96
CA LEU A 60 0.80 5.63 6.08
C LEU A 60 2.28 5.58 5.69
N PRO A 61 3.22 5.45 6.63
CA PRO A 61 4.60 5.06 6.32
C PRO A 61 4.66 3.66 5.68
N VAL A 62 5.67 3.41 4.84
CA VAL A 62 5.86 2.09 4.19
C VAL A 62 6.06 0.99 5.23
N SER A 63 6.75 1.27 6.33
CA SER A 63 6.96 0.32 7.44
C SER A 63 5.65 -0.09 8.12
N GLU A 64 4.71 0.85 8.30
CA GLU A 64 3.38 0.57 8.87
C GLU A 64 2.50 -0.16 7.86
N SER A 65 2.57 0.20 6.58
CA SER A 65 1.89 -0.54 5.51
C SER A 65 2.39 -1.98 5.45
N ALA A 66 3.70 -2.20 5.60
CA ALA A 66 4.31 -3.53 5.61
C ALA A 66 3.90 -4.36 6.83
N ASP A 67 3.62 -3.72 7.98
CA ASP A 67 3.10 -4.39 9.17
C ASP A 67 1.79 -5.15 8.87
N MET A 68 0.96 -4.62 7.98
CA MET A 68 -0.29 -5.25 7.53
C MET A 68 -0.10 -6.57 6.76
N TRP A 69 1.13 -6.86 6.30
CA TRP A 69 1.48 -8.16 5.71
C TRP A 69 1.86 -9.21 6.75
N ARG A 70 2.20 -8.81 7.98
CA ARG A 70 2.41 -9.72 9.12
C ARG A 70 1.06 -10.29 9.53
N SER A 71 0.63 -11.32 8.82
CA SER A 71 -0.64 -11.97 9.09
C SER A 71 -0.51 -12.76 10.38
N GLU A 72 -1.00 -12.19 11.48
CA GLU A 72 -1.46 -12.91 12.68
C GLU A 72 -0.47 -13.96 13.21
N THR A 73 0.64 -13.51 13.80
CA THR A 73 1.35 -14.33 14.79
C THR A 73 0.71 -14.08 16.15
N GLU A 74 -0.43 -14.72 16.42
CA GLU A 74 -0.91 -14.97 17.79
C GLU A 74 -0.88 -16.48 18.06
#